data_AF-A0A927TSP4-F1
#
_entry.id   AF-A0A927TSP4-F1
#
_cell.length_a   1.000
_cell.length_b   1.000
_cell.length_c   1.000
_cell.angle_alpha   90.00
_cell.angle_beta   90.00
_cell.angle_gamma   90.00
#
_symmetry.space_group_name_H-M   'P 1'
#
loop_
_entity.id
_entity.type
_entity.pdbx_description
1 polymer ?
#
loop_
_entity_poly.entity_id
_entity_poly.type
_entity_poly.pdbx_seq_one_letter_code
_entity_poly.pdbx_strand_id
1 'polypeptide(L)'
;MYKKMKKVLAIVLATTMVMGSSVLASATETTSGSAIGEGTNEGHVDTHIVKCTLPTSAVDTFNYRMDPERLIQVTSGAAIASSGSLTLPTPVESDTGVYFLTEATGGAVTYANTSKALKVTNTGTADVKLKVEVTATTTAGAVTLVDSKDKAAGETTNAALYLGLQIVSGSSIETEEAVKVGTISKTVTIKGTPSNYHTVVSGGAYQHVISGEAVGLSWSAMDFQLTGAVSKASAKDLTAPKLEITWSYEDAEDAEDEAEAEEGIVATPAKFDSNTTSAVLSNIPEGASLTTVKFVKADNSLASLTEGTHWSYVSSTKTFTVLKPALNGLSGSKWVLEFGEGNTIEIPVE
;
A
#
# COMPACT_ATOMS: atom_id res chain seq x y z
N MET A 1 35.34 38.81 -9.92
CA MET A 1 35.14 37.35 -9.93
C MET A 1 33.66 37.14 -10.26
N TYR A 2 33.31 37.16 -11.56
CA TYR A 2 32.86 35.98 -12.34
C TYR A 2 31.61 35.32 -11.70
N LYS A 3 30.43 35.15 -12.31
CA LYS A 3 30.00 34.97 -13.72
C LYS A 3 28.47 34.70 -13.57
N LYS A 4 27.50 35.28 -14.29
CA LYS A 4 27.13 34.99 -15.68
C LYS A 4 25.92 35.85 -16.10
N MET A 5 26.08 36.55 -17.20
CA MET A 5 25.02 36.96 -18.12
C MET A 5 24.31 35.72 -18.73
N LYS A 6 23.03 35.87 -19.11
CA LYS A 6 22.39 35.36 -20.36
C LYS A 6 20.90 35.81 -20.38
N LYS A 7 20.51 36.76 -21.28
CA LYS A 7 19.74 36.54 -22.53
C LYS A 7 18.21 36.39 -22.26
N VAL A 8 17.23 37.03 -22.91
CA VAL A 8 17.03 37.60 -24.27
C VAL A 8 15.64 38.30 -24.26
N LEU A 9 15.51 39.58 -24.66
CA LEU A 9 14.94 40.09 -25.94
C LEU A 9 13.39 40.15 -26.01
N ALA A 10 12.84 41.37 -26.08
CA ALA A 10 11.61 41.66 -26.81
C ALA A 10 11.60 43.14 -27.24
N ILE A 11 12.03 43.35 -28.49
CA ILE A 11 11.97 44.61 -29.24
C ILE A 11 10.60 44.63 -29.93
N VAL A 12 9.75 45.62 -29.65
CA VAL A 12 8.76 46.10 -30.63
C VAL A 12 8.81 47.62 -30.64
N LEU A 13 9.41 48.13 -31.71
CA LEU A 13 9.43 49.52 -32.14
C LEU A 13 8.02 49.87 -32.65
N ALA A 14 7.29 50.76 -31.97
CA ALA A 14 6.08 51.37 -32.54
C ALA A 14 6.40 52.81 -32.96
N THR A 15 6.51 52.94 -34.28
CA THR A 15 6.85 54.10 -35.09
C THR A 15 6.05 55.35 -34.70
N THR A 16 6.75 56.40 -34.28
CA THR A 16 6.20 57.76 -34.22
C THR A 16 6.09 58.33 -35.63
N MET A 17 4.88 58.63 -36.10
CA MET A 17 4.69 59.56 -37.21
C MET A 17 4.25 60.91 -36.66
N VAL A 18 5.23 61.81 -36.56
CA VAL A 18 5.01 63.26 -36.46
C VAL A 18 5.18 63.83 -37.86
N MET A 19 4.11 64.40 -38.43
CA MET A 19 4.20 65.40 -39.48
C MET A 19 3.13 66.47 -39.24
N GLY A 20 3.59 67.71 -39.02
CA GLY A 20 2.76 68.92 -39.08
C GLY A 20 2.34 69.23 -40.52
N SER A 21 1.35 70.08 -40.77
CA SER A 21 1.49 71.53 -40.57
C SER A 21 0.16 72.30 -40.74
N SER A 22 0.15 73.50 -40.15
CA SER A 22 -0.68 74.70 -40.37
C SER A 22 -2.03 74.86 -39.64
N VAL A 23 -2.19 76.05 -39.07
CA VAL A 23 -3.11 76.49 -38.00
C VAL A 23 -4.44 77.00 -38.56
N LEU A 24 -5.57 76.51 -38.02
CA LEU A 24 -6.85 77.22 -37.97
C LEU A 24 -7.46 76.99 -36.58
N ALA A 25 -7.58 78.06 -35.79
CA ALA A 25 -8.20 78.06 -34.47
C ALA A 25 -9.72 78.28 -34.61
N SER A 26 -10.48 77.19 -34.51
CA SER A 26 -11.92 77.15 -34.20
C SER A 26 -12.11 75.97 -33.24
N ALA A 27 -12.75 76.21 -32.10
CA ALA A 27 -12.83 75.30 -30.94
C ALA A 27 -12.91 73.81 -31.34
N THR A 28 -11.81 73.08 -31.19
CA THR A 28 -11.80 71.64 -31.41
C THR A 28 -12.52 71.00 -30.22
N GLU A 29 -13.71 70.44 -30.45
CA GLU A 29 -14.19 69.37 -29.56
C GLU A 29 -13.08 68.33 -29.43
N THR A 30 -12.89 67.73 -28.25
CA THR A 30 -11.94 66.64 -28.09
C THR A 30 -12.39 65.47 -28.97
N THR A 31 -11.96 65.42 -30.23
CA THR A 31 -12.41 64.40 -31.21
C THR A 31 -11.66 63.09 -31.08
N SER A 32 -10.61 63.04 -30.27
CA SER A 32 -9.91 61.81 -29.91
C SER A 32 -9.03 62.02 -28.67
N GLY A 33 -9.01 61.02 -27.78
CA GLY A 33 -8.02 60.86 -26.72
C GLY A 33 -7.35 59.49 -26.84
N SER A 34 -6.11 59.37 -26.36
CA SER A 34 -5.40 58.09 -26.25
C SER A 34 -4.85 57.95 -24.85
N ALA A 35 -5.00 56.77 -24.27
CA ALA A 35 -4.39 56.38 -23.01
C ALA A 35 -3.70 55.03 -23.23
N ILE A 36 -2.48 54.90 -22.72
CA ILE A 36 -1.73 53.65 -22.70
C ILE A 36 -1.77 53.16 -21.26
N GLY A 37 -2.26 51.93 -21.06
CA GLY A 37 -2.19 51.23 -19.79
C GLY A 37 -1.25 50.03 -19.94
N GLU A 38 -0.34 49.88 -18.99
CA GLU A 38 0.49 48.68 -18.85
C GLU A 38 -0.07 47.82 -17.71
N GLY A 39 -0.07 46.51 -17.90
CA GLY A 39 -0.41 45.54 -16.86
C GLY A 39 0.85 44.83 -16.36
N THR A 40 0.93 44.59 -15.06
CA THR A 40 1.99 43.78 -14.42
C THR A 40 1.39 42.52 -13.82
N ASN A 41 2.18 41.43 -13.81
CA ASN A 41 1.81 40.21 -13.10
C ASN A 41 2.29 40.32 -11.64
N GLU A 42 1.40 40.03 -10.69
CA GLU A 42 1.67 40.05 -9.24
C GLU A 42 2.60 38.92 -8.79
N GLY A 43 2.79 37.87 -9.61
CA GLY A 43 3.64 36.72 -9.32
C GLY A 43 2.87 35.45 -8.97
N HIS A 44 3.59 34.39 -8.57
CA HIS A 44 3.04 33.10 -8.19
C HIS A 44 3.63 32.65 -6.85
N VAL A 45 2.80 32.03 -6.03
CA VAL A 45 3.21 31.32 -4.82
C VAL A 45 2.77 29.86 -4.95
N ASP A 46 3.70 28.94 -4.75
CA ASP A 46 3.39 27.53 -4.76
C ASP A 46 2.66 27.15 -3.46
N THR A 47 1.47 26.57 -3.61
CA THR A 47 0.64 26.11 -2.49
C THR A 47 0.68 24.60 -2.32
N HIS A 48 1.41 23.88 -3.18
CA HIS A 48 1.56 22.43 -3.16
C HIS A 48 2.76 22.05 -2.29
N ILE A 49 2.49 21.65 -1.06
CA ILE A 49 3.50 21.35 -0.06
C ILE A 49 3.39 19.87 0.29
N VAL A 50 4.41 19.11 -0.09
CA VAL A 50 4.58 17.69 0.25
C VAL A 50 5.49 17.58 1.47
N LYS A 51 4.95 17.22 2.63
CA LYS A 51 5.73 17.18 3.87
C LYS A 51 5.16 16.25 4.92
N CYS A 52 5.89 15.18 5.26
CA CYS A 52 5.53 14.29 6.35
C CYS A 52 6.53 14.32 7.51
N THR A 53 6.01 14.16 8.72
CA THR A 53 6.81 13.78 9.88
C THR A 53 6.81 12.26 9.96
N LEU A 54 7.99 11.67 9.75
CA LEU A 54 8.20 10.23 9.90
C LEU A 54 8.57 9.86 11.33
N PRO A 55 8.25 8.64 11.79
CA PRO A 55 8.67 8.16 13.09
C PRO A 55 10.19 8.05 13.14
N THR A 56 10.77 8.40 14.29
CA THR A 56 12.21 8.19 14.53
C THR A 56 12.47 6.70 14.68
N SER A 57 13.51 6.18 14.02
CA SER A 57 13.88 4.77 14.07
C SER A 57 14.20 4.34 15.50
N ALA A 58 13.22 3.74 16.17
CA ALA A 58 13.42 3.08 17.45
C ALA A 58 13.81 1.63 17.17
N VAL A 59 15.12 1.38 17.25
CA VAL A 59 15.69 0.02 17.30
C VAL A 59 14.84 -0.79 18.29
N ASP A 60 14.48 -2.02 17.92
CA ASP A 60 13.72 -2.98 18.72
C ASP A 60 12.17 -2.80 18.80
N THR A 61 11.58 -1.79 18.15
CA THR A 61 10.10 -1.58 18.20
C THR A 61 9.28 -2.81 17.76
N PHE A 62 9.80 -3.54 16.78
CA PHE A 62 9.15 -4.70 16.18
C PHE A 62 9.76 -6.03 16.64
N ASN A 63 10.65 -6.01 17.64
CA ASN A 63 11.16 -7.25 18.22
C ASN A 63 10.02 -7.97 18.93
N TYR A 64 9.99 -9.29 18.74
CA TYR A 64 8.93 -10.12 19.29
C TYR A 64 9.46 -11.43 19.83
N ARG A 65 8.67 -12.01 20.73
CA ARG A 65 8.85 -13.37 21.26
C ARG A 65 7.68 -14.21 20.80
N MET A 66 7.95 -15.45 20.38
CA MET A 66 6.93 -16.47 20.17
C MET A 66 6.95 -17.46 21.33
N ASP A 67 5.78 -17.84 21.80
CA ASP A 67 5.59 -18.79 22.90
C ASP A 67 4.42 -19.75 22.59
N PRO A 68 4.65 -20.74 21.72
CA PRO A 68 3.63 -21.71 21.36
C PRO A 68 3.03 -22.43 22.59
N GLU A 69 3.87 -22.73 23.58
CA GLU A 69 3.49 -23.48 24.78
C GLU A 69 2.90 -22.59 25.90
N ARG A 70 2.80 -21.27 25.68
CA ARG A 70 2.28 -20.26 26.63
C ARG A 70 3.01 -20.27 27.98
N LEU A 71 4.29 -20.66 28.00
CA LEU A 71 5.11 -20.73 29.20
C LEU A 71 5.26 -19.37 29.88
N ILE A 72 5.29 -18.28 29.11
CA ILE A 72 5.35 -16.91 29.61
C ILE A 72 4.09 -16.62 30.44
N GLN A 73 2.88 -16.93 29.96
CA GLN A 73 1.68 -16.76 30.77
C GLN A 73 1.64 -17.69 31.97
N VAL A 74 1.90 -18.99 31.75
CA VAL A 74 1.81 -20.02 32.81
C VAL A 74 2.76 -19.71 33.97
N THR A 75 3.93 -19.14 33.69
CA THR A 75 4.92 -18.77 34.71
C THR A 75 4.81 -17.32 35.18
N SER A 76 3.77 -16.58 34.74
CA SER A 76 3.67 -15.12 34.96
C SER A 76 4.96 -14.39 34.56
N GLY A 77 5.60 -14.87 33.49
CA GLY A 77 6.81 -14.37 32.87
C GLY A 77 8.06 -14.43 33.72
N ALA A 78 8.17 -15.36 34.68
CA ALA A 78 9.33 -15.49 35.57
C ALA A 78 10.70 -15.53 34.84
N ALA A 79 10.75 -16.05 33.61
CA ALA A 79 11.96 -16.11 32.80
C ALA A 79 12.33 -14.80 32.10
N ILE A 80 11.38 -13.88 31.94
CA ILE A 80 11.55 -12.60 31.22
C ILE A 80 11.32 -11.38 32.13
N ALA A 81 10.83 -11.60 33.35
CA ALA A 81 10.65 -10.56 34.34
C ALA A 81 12.02 -9.96 34.68
N SER A 82 12.18 -8.67 34.38
CA SER A 82 13.22 -7.85 34.97
C SER A 82 12.91 -7.61 36.45
N SER A 83 13.83 -7.00 37.20
CA SER A 83 13.66 -6.66 38.63
C SER A 83 12.48 -5.72 38.94
N GLY A 84 11.68 -5.32 37.95
CA GLY A 84 10.47 -4.49 38.09
C GLY A 84 9.19 -5.25 37.74
N SER A 85 8.08 -4.52 37.58
CA SER A 85 6.77 -5.13 37.26
C SER A 85 6.69 -5.57 35.80
N LEU A 86 6.08 -6.74 35.56
CA LEU A 86 5.78 -7.26 34.23
C LEU A 86 4.28 -7.20 33.98
N THR A 87 3.90 -6.63 32.83
CA THR A 87 2.52 -6.67 32.33
C THR A 87 2.48 -7.53 31.06
N LEU A 88 1.59 -8.52 31.04
CA LEU A 88 1.32 -9.40 29.91
C LEU A 88 -0.07 -9.09 29.30
N PRO A 89 -0.38 -9.58 28.09
CA PRO A 89 -1.71 -9.42 27.50
C PRO A 89 -2.84 -9.86 28.43
N THR A 90 -3.88 -9.02 28.53
CA THR A 90 -5.09 -9.29 29.32
C THR A 90 -6.35 -8.98 28.49
N PRO A 91 -7.43 -9.79 28.59
CA PRO A 91 -7.53 -11.02 29.39
C PRO A 91 -6.62 -12.15 28.86
N VAL A 92 -6.31 -13.15 29.70
CA VAL A 92 -5.44 -14.28 29.30
C VAL A 92 -5.99 -15.00 28.05
N GLU A 93 -7.31 -15.02 27.89
CA GLU A 93 -7.99 -15.61 26.72
C GLU A 93 -7.73 -14.87 25.41
N SER A 94 -7.31 -13.60 25.46
CA SER A 94 -6.91 -12.85 24.25
C SER A 94 -5.45 -13.09 23.87
N ASP A 95 -4.72 -13.90 24.63
CA ASP A 95 -3.30 -14.11 24.38
C ASP A 95 -3.02 -15.02 23.19
N THR A 96 -2.41 -14.44 22.17
CA THR A 96 -2.06 -15.11 20.92
C THR A 96 -0.69 -15.79 20.97
N GLY A 97 0.06 -15.67 22.07
CA GLY A 97 1.39 -16.25 22.26
C GLY A 97 2.52 -15.57 21.49
N VAL A 98 2.23 -14.44 20.83
CA VAL A 98 3.25 -13.54 20.29
C VAL A 98 3.30 -12.29 21.17
N TYR A 99 4.49 -11.89 21.59
CA TYR A 99 4.68 -10.78 22.51
C TYR A 99 5.65 -9.75 21.94
N PHE A 100 5.15 -8.54 21.71
CA PHE A 100 5.94 -7.36 21.40
C PHE A 100 6.14 -6.52 22.65
N LEU A 101 7.34 -5.97 22.84
CA LEU A 101 7.60 -5.02 23.92
C LEU A 101 7.01 -3.67 23.55
N THR A 102 6.00 -3.19 24.28
CA THR A 102 5.34 -1.91 23.99
C THR A 102 5.84 -0.78 24.89
N GLU A 103 6.24 -1.11 26.12
CA GLU A 103 6.79 -0.16 27.08
C GLU A 103 7.88 -0.79 27.93
N ALA A 104 8.94 -0.03 28.20
CA ALA A 104 9.99 -0.36 29.14
C ALA A 104 10.43 0.90 29.88
N THR A 105 10.00 1.06 31.13
CA THR A 105 10.26 2.27 31.93
C THR A 105 10.64 1.89 33.35
N GLY A 106 11.79 2.37 33.84
CA GLY A 106 12.19 2.17 35.25
C GLY A 106 12.27 0.70 35.68
N GLY A 107 12.57 -0.22 34.75
CA GLY A 107 12.62 -1.66 35.01
C GLY A 107 11.28 -2.39 34.91
N ALA A 108 10.17 -1.66 34.76
CA ALA A 108 8.87 -2.23 34.40
C ALA A 108 8.81 -2.47 32.88
N VAL A 109 8.23 -3.59 32.47
CA VAL A 109 8.08 -3.98 31.07
C VAL A 109 6.65 -4.41 30.75
N THR A 110 6.13 -3.95 29.62
CA THR A 110 4.78 -4.29 29.14
C THR A 110 4.90 -4.99 27.79
N TYR A 111 4.26 -6.16 27.70
CA TYR A 111 4.12 -6.90 26.45
C TYR A 111 2.67 -6.92 25.97
N ALA A 112 2.48 -6.85 24.66
CA ALA A 112 1.19 -6.98 24.00
C ALA A 112 1.29 -7.90 22.76
N ASN A 113 0.14 -8.41 22.29
CA ASN A 113 0.07 -9.19 21.04
C ASN A 113 0.20 -8.33 19.78
N THR A 114 0.29 -7.01 19.96
CA THR A 114 0.50 -6.02 18.91
C THR A 114 1.66 -5.11 19.33
N SER A 115 2.52 -4.77 18.37
CA SER A 115 3.66 -3.89 18.58
C SER A 115 3.22 -2.48 18.94
N LYS A 116 4.17 -1.68 19.44
CA LYS A 116 3.96 -0.24 19.53
C LYS A 116 3.72 0.31 18.12
N ALA A 117 2.71 1.16 17.99
CA ALA A 117 2.41 1.83 16.73
C ALA A 117 3.44 2.94 16.44
N LEU A 118 3.87 3.03 15.19
CA LEU A 118 4.71 4.12 14.69
C LEU A 118 3.85 5.08 13.88
N LYS A 119 3.92 6.36 14.23
CA LYS A 119 3.05 7.43 13.70
C LYS A 119 3.72 8.18 12.56
N VAL A 120 3.00 8.33 11.45
CA VAL A 120 3.34 9.20 10.32
C VAL A 120 2.30 10.29 10.22
N THR A 121 2.73 11.55 10.18
CA THR A 121 1.83 12.71 10.11
C THR A 121 2.09 13.52 8.85
N ASN A 122 1.08 13.73 8.02
CA ASN A 122 1.16 14.64 6.89
C ASN A 122 0.93 16.08 7.36
N THR A 123 1.99 16.89 7.28
CA THR A 123 1.99 18.32 7.62
C THR A 123 1.92 19.22 6.39
N GLY A 124 1.78 18.63 5.20
CA GLY A 124 1.68 19.31 3.93
C GLY A 124 0.25 19.75 3.58
N THR A 125 0.14 20.38 2.43
CA THR A 125 -1.15 20.69 1.78
C THR A 125 -1.54 19.62 0.77
N ALA A 126 -0.56 18.91 0.20
CA ALA A 126 -0.76 17.82 -0.74
C ALA A 126 -1.04 16.48 -0.03
N ASP A 127 -1.80 15.62 -0.70
CA ASP A 127 -1.93 14.22 -0.30
C ASP A 127 -0.60 13.50 -0.50
N VAL A 128 -0.29 12.52 0.36
CA VAL A 128 0.90 11.68 0.22
C VAL A 128 0.54 10.21 0.18
N LYS A 129 1.30 9.41 -0.56
CA LYS A 129 1.26 7.94 -0.44
C LYS A 129 2.34 7.50 0.55
N LEU A 130 1.93 6.89 1.66
CA LEU A 130 2.82 6.23 2.62
C LEU A 130 2.95 4.76 2.21
N LYS A 131 4.18 4.34 1.91
CA LYS A 131 4.53 2.94 1.64
C LYS A 131 5.24 2.35 2.85
N VAL A 132 4.75 1.20 3.34
CA VAL A 132 5.36 0.42 4.42
C VAL A 132 5.68 -0.97 3.89
N GLU A 133 6.95 -1.36 3.99
CA GLU A 133 7.44 -2.66 3.54
C GLU A 133 7.92 -3.49 4.72
N VAL A 134 7.56 -4.77 4.72
CA VAL A 134 8.03 -5.74 5.72
C VAL A 134 8.71 -6.88 4.97
N THR A 135 9.99 -7.09 5.25
CA THR A 135 10.77 -8.20 4.73
C THR A 135 10.97 -9.23 5.82
N ALA A 136 10.45 -10.44 5.62
CA ALA A 136 10.66 -11.57 6.52
C ALA A 136 11.68 -12.55 5.94
N THR A 137 12.70 -12.85 6.74
CA THR A 137 13.74 -13.84 6.40
C THR A 137 13.69 -14.99 7.40
N THR A 138 13.59 -16.22 6.89
CA THR A 138 13.57 -17.44 7.71
C THR A 138 14.88 -18.21 7.61
N THR A 139 15.15 -19.08 8.59
CA THR A 139 16.26 -20.04 8.57
C THR A 139 15.72 -21.47 8.58
N ALA A 140 16.58 -22.47 8.39
CA ALA A 140 16.15 -23.87 8.47
C ALA A 140 15.60 -24.18 9.89
N GLY A 141 14.43 -24.81 9.95
CA GLY A 141 13.72 -25.06 11.21
C GLY A 141 12.90 -23.86 11.74
N ALA A 142 12.70 -22.83 10.93
CA ALA A 142 11.80 -21.74 11.27
C ALA A 142 10.34 -22.18 11.30
N VAL A 143 9.56 -21.55 12.17
CA VAL A 143 8.11 -21.68 12.21
C VAL A 143 7.49 -21.24 10.87
N THR A 144 6.46 -21.97 10.42
CA THR A 144 5.76 -21.66 9.16
C THR A 144 4.93 -20.39 9.31
N LEU A 145 5.09 -19.43 8.40
CA LEU A 145 4.22 -18.25 8.33
C LEU A 145 2.87 -18.63 7.70
N VAL A 146 1.77 -18.18 8.30
CA VAL A 146 0.39 -18.41 7.81
C VAL A 146 -0.32 -17.10 7.52
N ASP A 147 -1.40 -17.17 6.74
CA ASP A 147 -2.12 -16.00 6.22
C ASP A 147 -3.18 -15.40 7.16
N SER A 148 -3.48 -16.04 8.29
CA SER A 148 -4.44 -15.51 9.27
C SER A 148 -4.18 -15.94 10.71
N LYS A 149 -4.67 -15.13 11.66
CA LYS A 149 -4.63 -15.42 13.10
C LYS A 149 -5.35 -16.73 13.43
N ASP A 150 -6.48 -16.98 12.79
CA ASP A 150 -7.30 -18.16 13.04
C ASP A 150 -6.61 -19.44 12.58
N LYS A 151 -5.90 -19.41 11.44
CA LYS A 151 -5.08 -20.55 11.00
C LYS A 151 -3.95 -20.83 11.99
N ALA A 152 -3.27 -19.78 12.47
CA ALA A 152 -2.24 -19.98 13.50
C ALA A 152 -2.82 -20.59 14.77
N ALA A 153 -3.97 -20.09 15.24
CA ALA A 153 -4.63 -20.57 16.47
C ALA A 153 -5.20 -22.00 16.34
N GLY A 154 -5.65 -22.39 15.13
CA GLY A 154 -6.21 -23.71 14.84
C GLY A 154 -5.18 -24.82 14.69
N GLU A 155 -3.91 -24.48 14.45
CA GLU A 155 -2.82 -25.44 14.35
C GLU A 155 -2.43 -25.99 15.72
N THR A 156 -2.51 -27.31 15.86
CA THR A 156 -2.25 -28.04 17.11
C THR A 156 -1.10 -29.04 17.00
N THR A 157 -0.71 -29.40 15.77
CA THR A 157 0.33 -30.38 15.49
C THR A 157 1.56 -29.74 14.85
N ASN A 158 1.36 -28.81 13.91
CA ASN A 158 2.43 -28.09 13.25
C ASN A 158 2.60 -26.71 13.86
N ALA A 159 3.85 -26.26 13.98
CA ALA A 159 4.10 -24.91 14.42
C ALA A 159 3.80 -23.90 13.30
N ALA A 160 2.83 -23.02 13.57
CA ALA A 160 2.42 -21.93 12.69
C ALA A 160 2.49 -20.58 13.40
N LEU A 161 2.93 -19.55 12.68
CA LEU A 161 3.06 -18.17 13.13
C LEU A 161 2.33 -17.26 12.15
N TYR A 162 1.41 -16.45 12.65
CA TYR A 162 0.86 -15.31 11.96
C TYR A 162 1.58 -14.05 12.42
N LEU A 163 1.95 -13.20 11.46
CA LEU A 163 2.34 -11.82 11.67
C LEU A 163 1.58 -10.97 10.65
N GLY A 164 0.87 -9.95 11.11
CA GLY A 164 0.10 -9.05 10.26
C GLY A 164 0.65 -7.63 10.33
N LEU A 165 0.94 -7.02 9.18
CA LEU A 165 1.19 -5.59 9.08
C LEU A 165 -0.16 -4.87 9.10
N GLN A 166 -0.39 -4.06 10.12
CA GLN A 166 -1.58 -3.23 10.25
C GLN A 166 -1.23 -1.77 9.99
N ILE A 167 -2.04 -1.11 9.17
CA ILE A 167 -2.07 0.34 9.06
C ILE A 167 -3.40 0.82 9.64
N VAL A 168 -3.33 1.76 10.57
CA VAL A 168 -4.47 2.20 11.39
C VAL A 168 -4.64 3.71 11.36
N SER A 169 -5.90 4.15 11.35
CA SER A 169 -6.31 5.54 11.48
C SER A 169 -7.06 5.72 12.80
N GLY A 170 -6.35 6.25 13.80
CA GLY A 170 -6.86 6.29 15.17
C GLY A 170 -7.05 4.87 15.73
N SER A 171 -8.30 4.44 15.92
CA SER A 171 -8.64 3.11 16.43
C SER A 171 -9.11 2.13 15.34
N SER A 172 -9.20 2.58 14.08
CA SER A 172 -9.70 1.77 12.96
C SER A 172 -8.54 1.16 12.19
N ILE A 173 -8.64 -0.13 11.85
CA ILE A 173 -7.71 -0.79 10.92
C ILE A 173 -8.14 -0.44 9.50
N GLU A 174 -7.28 0.25 8.76
CA GLU A 174 -7.50 0.58 7.34
C GLU A 174 -7.12 -0.60 6.45
N THR A 175 -6.00 -1.25 6.76
CA THR A 175 -5.55 -2.46 6.08
C THR A 175 -4.74 -3.35 7.01
N GLU A 176 -4.84 -4.66 6.79
CA GLU A 176 -4.03 -5.68 7.42
C GLU A 176 -3.53 -6.64 6.34
N GLU A 177 -2.23 -6.92 6.31
CA GLU A 177 -1.61 -7.85 5.37
C GLU A 177 -0.78 -8.89 6.11
N ALA A 178 -0.97 -10.16 5.77
CA ALA A 178 -0.18 -11.23 6.34
C ALA A 178 1.26 -11.18 5.82
N VAL A 179 2.22 -11.21 6.73
CA VAL A 179 3.63 -11.28 6.40
C VAL A 179 3.94 -12.68 5.84
N LYS A 180 4.48 -12.71 4.62
CA LYS A 180 5.04 -13.91 3.97
C LYS A 180 6.56 -13.83 3.92
N VAL A 181 7.23 -14.96 3.68
CA VAL A 181 8.67 -14.98 3.42
C VAL A 181 8.97 -14.11 2.20
N GLY A 182 9.99 -13.26 2.30
CA GLY A 182 10.25 -12.20 1.33
C GLY A 182 9.64 -10.86 1.76
N THR A 183 9.43 -9.97 0.81
CA THR A 183 8.92 -8.61 1.05
C THR A 183 7.44 -8.52 0.73
N ILE A 184 6.67 -7.96 1.67
CA ILE A 184 5.34 -7.41 1.41
C ILE A 184 5.40 -5.89 1.45
N SER A 185 4.51 -5.25 0.70
CA SER A 185 4.37 -3.80 0.65
C SER A 185 2.90 -3.44 0.84
N LYS A 186 2.63 -2.39 1.62
CA LYS A 186 1.32 -1.74 1.66
C LYS A 186 1.47 -0.24 1.52
N THR A 187 0.59 0.33 0.71
CA THR A 187 0.54 1.75 0.42
C THR A 187 -0.81 2.31 0.83
N VAL A 188 -0.80 3.43 1.57
CA VAL A 188 -2.03 4.15 1.96
C VAL A 188 -1.87 5.64 1.67
N THR A 189 -2.98 6.32 1.44
CA THR A 189 -2.97 7.78 1.25
C THR A 189 -3.22 8.51 2.57
N ILE A 190 -2.33 9.44 2.94
CA ILE A 190 -2.54 10.37 4.05
C ILE A 190 -2.88 11.74 3.49
N LYS A 191 -4.09 12.23 3.80
CA LYS A 191 -4.60 13.49 3.26
C LYS A 191 -3.75 14.68 3.69
N GLY A 192 -3.54 15.62 2.77
CA GLY A 192 -2.98 16.93 3.08
C GLY A 192 -3.99 17.79 3.83
N THR A 193 -3.53 18.89 4.45
CA THR A 193 -4.43 19.83 5.14
C THR A 193 -4.20 21.27 4.66
N PRO A 194 -4.67 21.63 3.45
CA PRO A 194 -4.54 22.98 2.90
C PRO A 194 -5.08 24.09 3.81
N SER A 195 -6.14 23.81 4.57
CA SER A 195 -6.76 24.78 5.49
C SER A 195 -5.85 25.25 6.62
N ASN A 196 -4.78 24.51 6.92
CA ASN A 196 -3.79 24.91 7.92
C ASN A 196 -2.78 25.93 7.39
N TYR A 197 -2.89 26.33 6.11
CA TYR A 197 -2.01 27.30 5.48
C TYR A 197 -2.80 28.53 4.98
N HIS A 198 -2.12 29.67 4.89
CA HIS A 198 -2.64 30.87 4.26
C HIS A 198 -1.49 31.66 3.59
N THR A 199 -1.85 32.49 2.62
CA THR A 199 -0.88 33.33 1.91
C THR A 199 -0.77 34.70 2.57
N VAL A 200 0.45 35.11 2.91
CA VAL A 200 0.78 36.43 3.47
C VAL A 200 1.73 37.19 2.56
N VAL A 201 1.80 38.51 2.72
CA VAL A 201 2.83 39.34 2.09
C VAL A 201 3.88 39.69 3.13
N SER A 202 5.13 39.34 2.89
CA SER A 202 6.26 39.68 3.77
C SER A 202 7.47 40.06 2.93
N GLY A 203 8.07 41.21 3.25
CA GLY A 203 9.21 41.75 2.48
C GLY A 203 8.89 42.10 1.03
N GLY A 204 7.62 42.33 0.70
CA GLY A 204 7.17 42.62 -0.68
C GLY A 204 6.99 41.38 -1.57
N ALA A 205 7.01 40.17 -1.00
CA ALA A 205 6.74 38.92 -1.71
C ALA A 205 5.60 38.13 -1.05
N TYR A 206 4.87 37.36 -1.86
CA TYR A 206 3.88 36.40 -1.38
C TYR A 206 4.56 35.18 -0.76
N GLN A 207 4.08 34.73 0.40
CA GLN A 207 4.56 33.53 1.10
C GLN A 207 3.37 32.69 1.54
N HIS A 208 3.43 31.38 1.32
CA HIS A 208 2.43 30.43 1.82
C HIS A 208 2.93 29.87 3.16
N VAL A 209 2.25 30.21 4.25
CA VAL A 209 2.72 29.95 5.62
C VAL A 209 1.66 29.22 6.42
N ILE A 210 2.09 28.52 7.47
CA ILE A 210 1.19 27.86 8.40
C ILE A 210 0.40 28.91 9.19
N SER A 211 -0.90 28.66 9.35
CA SER A 211 -1.84 29.50 10.09
C SER A 211 -1.58 29.46 11.60
N GLY A 212 -1.00 30.54 12.15
CA GLY A 212 -0.84 30.75 13.59
C GLY A 212 0.38 30.06 14.25
N GLU A 213 0.51 30.19 15.58
CA GLU A 213 1.41 29.32 16.35
C GLU A 213 0.87 27.88 16.26
N ALA A 214 1.74 26.89 16.03
CA ALA A 214 1.39 25.50 15.70
C ALA A 214 0.48 24.75 16.72
N VAL A 215 0.09 25.40 17.82
CA VAL A 215 -0.75 24.85 18.88
C VAL A 215 -2.21 24.84 18.42
N GLY A 216 -2.76 23.64 18.20
CA GLY A 216 -4.19 23.44 17.89
C GLY A 216 -4.52 23.12 16.43
N LEU A 217 -3.52 23.03 15.55
CA LEU A 217 -3.72 22.55 14.17
C LEU A 217 -3.91 21.03 14.17
N SER A 218 -4.97 20.57 13.49
CA SER A 218 -5.18 19.14 13.24
C SER A 218 -4.52 18.75 11.93
N TRP A 219 -3.63 17.76 11.99
CA TRP A 219 -2.98 17.15 10.83
C TRP A 219 -3.46 15.72 10.67
N SER A 220 -3.60 15.27 9.42
CA SER A 220 -3.89 13.86 9.13
C SER A 220 -2.68 12.99 9.47
N ALA A 221 -2.93 11.84 10.08
CA ALA A 221 -1.90 10.90 10.47
C ALA A 221 -2.38 9.46 10.29
N MET A 222 -1.42 8.57 10.06
CA MET A 222 -1.61 7.13 10.06
C MET A 222 -0.57 6.50 10.96
N ASP A 223 -0.96 5.44 11.66
CA ASP A 223 -0.04 4.64 12.44
C ASP A 223 0.14 3.27 11.76
N PHE A 224 1.32 2.68 11.86
CA PHE A 224 1.54 1.31 11.43
C PHE A 224 2.16 0.48 12.55
N GLN A 225 1.78 -0.79 12.62
CA GLN A 225 2.14 -1.72 13.68
C GLN A 225 2.11 -3.16 13.19
N LEU A 226 2.72 -4.07 13.94
CA LEU A 226 2.61 -5.50 13.71
C LEU A 226 1.70 -6.13 14.75
N THR A 227 0.87 -7.07 14.33
CA THR A 227 0.12 -7.96 15.23
C THR A 227 0.58 -9.40 15.00
N GLY A 228 0.48 -10.27 15.99
CA GLY A 228 0.94 -11.65 15.83
C GLY A 228 0.07 -12.68 16.53
N ALA A 229 0.15 -13.92 16.07
CA ALA A 229 -0.41 -15.09 16.75
C ALA A 229 0.41 -16.34 16.45
N VAL A 230 0.58 -17.24 17.41
CA VAL A 230 1.31 -18.49 17.21
C VAL A 230 0.47 -19.66 17.71
N SER A 231 0.56 -20.77 16.96
CA SER A 231 -0.03 -22.07 17.28
C SER A 231 0.35 -22.58 18.67
N LYS A 232 -0.37 -23.60 19.14
CA LYS A 232 -0.08 -24.30 20.41
C LYS A 232 0.73 -25.59 20.22
N ALA A 233 1.38 -25.75 19.07
CA ALA A 233 2.23 -26.90 18.79
C ALA A 233 3.52 -26.87 19.63
N SER A 234 4.19 -28.02 19.79
CA SER A 234 5.45 -28.09 20.54
C SER A 234 6.53 -27.22 19.89
N ALA A 235 7.24 -26.45 20.73
CA ALA A 235 8.15 -25.41 20.26
C ALA A 235 9.63 -25.84 20.14
N LYS A 236 9.92 -27.13 20.30
CA LYS A 236 11.31 -27.61 20.41
C LYS A 236 12.10 -27.29 19.13
N ASP A 237 13.22 -26.58 19.31
CA ASP A 237 14.18 -26.19 18.26
C ASP A 237 13.62 -25.26 17.17
N LEU A 238 12.48 -24.60 17.41
CA LEU A 238 11.90 -23.65 16.45
C LEU A 238 12.60 -22.29 16.50
N THR A 239 12.81 -21.71 15.32
CA THR A 239 13.26 -20.32 15.18
C THR A 239 12.16 -19.42 14.63
N ALA A 240 12.18 -18.16 15.01
CA ALA A 240 11.28 -17.13 14.47
C ALA A 240 11.93 -16.46 13.25
N PRO A 241 11.15 -16.00 12.26
CA PRO A 241 11.68 -15.16 11.18
C PRO A 241 12.30 -13.86 11.72
N LYS A 242 13.33 -13.38 11.02
CA LYS A 242 13.82 -12.01 11.19
C LYS A 242 12.98 -11.07 10.35
N LEU A 243 12.58 -9.93 10.93
CA LEU A 243 11.83 -8.89 10.25
C LEU A 243 12.70 -7.66 10.00
N GLU A 244 12.56 -7.08 8.82
CA GLU A 244 13.07 -5.75 8.47
C GLU A 244 11.89 -4.92 7.97
N ILE A 245 11.63 -3.79 8.63
CA ILE A 245 10.50 -2.92 8.31
C ILE A 245 11.08 -1.60 7.81
N THR A 246 10.64 -1.18 6.63
CA THR A 246 11.00 0.12 6.05
C THR A 246 9.75 0.90 5.70
N TRP A 247 9.84 2.21 5.68
CA TRP A 247 8.74 3.08 5.31
C TRP A 247 9.27 4.29 4.55
N SER A 248 8.48 4.75 3.59
CA SER A 248 8.77 5.91 2.76
C SER A 248 7.47 6.62 2.39
N TYR A 249 7.57 7.88 1.97
CA TYR A 249 6.43 8.59 1.42
C TYR A 249 6.83 9.32 0.15
N GLU A 250 5.86 9.50 -0.72
CA GLU A 250 5.96 10.29 -1.94
C GLU A 250 4.70 11.14 -2.12
N ASP A 251 4.81 12.14 -2.98
CA ASP A 251 3.66 12.93 -3.41
C ASP A 251 2.63 12.01 -4.07
N ALA A 252 1.37 12.12 -3.70
CA ALA A 252 0.33 11.29 -4.30
C ALA A 252 0.13 11.57 -5.80
N GLU A 253 0.48 12.76 -6.28
CA GLU A 253 0.41 13.12 -7.70
C GLU A 253 1.57 12.55 -8.52
N ASP A 254 2.76 12.42 -7.92
CA ASP A 254 3.96 11.86 -8.56
C ASP A 254 4.08 10.36 -8.36
N ALA A 255 3.36 9.81 -7.38
CA ALA A 255 3.33 8.39 -7.12
C ALA A 255 2.87 7.67 -8.39
N GLU A 256 3.75 6.86 -8.98
CA GLU A 256 3.29 5.83 -9.89
C GLU A 256 2.21 5.07 -9.13
N ASP A 257 1.02 4.92 -9.73
CA ASP A 257 0.11 3.91 -9.23
C ASP A 257 0.92 2.62 -9.31
N GLU A 258 1.45 2.16 -8.17
CA GLU A 258 1.62 0.74 -7.96
C GLU A 258 0.23 0.22 -8.22
N ALA A 259 0.00 -0.17 -9.48
CA ALA A 259 -1.04 -1.09 -9.83
C ALA A 259 -0.91 -2.11 -8.73
N GLU A 260 -1.94 -2.22 -7.87
CA GLU A 260 -2.05 -3.43 -7.11
C GLU A 260 -1.79 -4.51 -8.15
N ALA A 261 -0.73 -5.28 -7.95
CA ALA A 261 -0.69 -6.57 -8.58
C ALA A 261 -1.91 -7.24 -7.96
N GLU A 262 -3.08 -6.99 -8.57
CA GLU A 262 -4.18 -7.91 -8.66
C GLU A 262 -3.45 -9.18 -9.06
N GLU A 263 -3.06 -9.97 -8.07
CA GLU A 263 -2.56 -11.31 -8.27
C GLU A 263 -3.78 -12.06 -8.80
N GLY A 264 -4.08 -11.81 -10.07
CA GLY A 264 -5.16 -12.42 -10.78
C GLY A 264 -5.00 -13.92 -10.66
N ILE A 265 -6.11 -14.62 -10.65
CA ILE A 265 -6.09 -16.07 -10.61
C ILE A 265 -5.31 -16.56 -11.84
N VAL A 266 -4.22 -17.31 -11.63
CA VAL A 266 -3.32 -17.77 -12.70
C VAL A 266 -3.34 -19.29 -12.84
N ALA A 267 -3.18 -19.78 -14.06
CA ALA A 267 -3.07 -21.20 -14.37
C ALA A 267 -1.62 -21.66 -14.53
N THR A 268 -1.31 -22.82 -13.97
CA THR A 268 -0.05 -23.54 -14.10
C THR A 268 -0.35 -24.92 -14.68
N PRO A 269 -0.08 -25.21 -15.97
CA PRO A 269 0.72 -24.45 -16.92
C PRO A 269 -0.04 -23.31 -17.59
N ALA A 270 0.72 -22.34 -18.09
CA ALA A 270 0.21 -21.15 -18.74
C ALA A 270 -0.43 -21.40 -20.12
N LYS A 271 -0.40 -22.64 -20.64
CA LYS A 271 -0.98 -23.04 -21.93
C LYS A 271 -1.32 -24.53 -21.94
N PHE A 272 -2.36 -24.92 -22.69
CA PHE A 272 -2.64 -26.30 -23.05
C PHE A 272 -2.08 -26.61 -24.45
N ASP A 273 -1.20 -27.61 -24.56
CA ASP A 273 -0.76 -28.19 -25.83
C ASP A 273 -1.29 -29.63 -25.99
N SER A 274 -0.88 -30.33 -27.06
CA SER A 274 -1.29 -31.71 -27.31
C SER A 274 -0.92 -32.72 -26.20
N ASN A 275 0.04 -32.37 -25.34
CA ASN A 275 0.55 -33.22 -24.27
C ASN A 275 0.00 -32.83 -22.89
N THR A 276 -0.49 -31.60 -22.76
CA THR A 276 -1.01 -31.04 -21.52
C THR A 276 -2.49 -31.38 -21.39
N THR A 277 -2.85 -32.08 -20.32
CA THR A 277 -4.26 -32.40 -20.03
C THR A 277 -4.75 -31.78 -18.74
N SER A 278 -3.87 -31.21 -17.91
CA SER A 278 -4.25 -30.60 -16.64
C SER A 278 -3.50 -29.31 -16.35
N ALA A 279 -4.15 -28.41 -15.61
CA ALA A 279 -3.59 -27.18 -15.05
C ALA A 279 -3.98 -27.02 -13.57
N VAL A 280 -2.99 -26.80 -12.72
CA VAL A 280 -3.13 -26.36 -11.34
C VAL A 280 -3.34 -24.85 -11.34
N LEU A 281 -4.42 -24.41 -10.71
CA LEU A 281 -4.79 -23.00 -10.64
C LEU A 281 -4.33 -22.43 -9.29
N SER A 282 -3.64 -21.30 -9.33
CA SER A 282 -3.15 -20.59 -8.15
C SER A 282 -4.03 -19.38 -7.86
N ASN A 283 -3.97 -18.88 -6.63
CA ASN A 283 -4.69 -17.67 -6.19
C ASN A 283 -6.22 -17.74 -6.29
N ILE A 284 -6.80 -18.95 -6.40
CA ILE A 284 -8.24 -19.16 -6.24
C ILE A 284 -8.62 -18.93 -4.76
N PRO A 285 -9.58 -18.03 -4.45
CA PRO A 285 -10.07 -17.81 -3.09
C PRO A 285 -10.55 -19.11 -2.43
N GLU A 286 -10.34 -19.22 -1.12
CA GLU A 286 -10.80 -20.38 -0.35
C GLU A 286 -12.33 -20.46 -0.37
N GLY A 287 -12.88 -21.61 -0.76
CA GLY A 287 -14.33 -21.79 -0.95
C GLY A 287 -14.89 -21.33 -2.31
N ALA A 288 -14.08 -20.72 -3.18
CA ALA A 288 -14.53 -20.38 -4.54
C ALA A 288 -14.83 -21.67 -5.33
N SER A 289 -16.04 -21.72 -5.89
CA SER A 289 -16.47 -22.79 -6.80
C SER A 289 -16.33 -22.32 -8.24
N LEU A 290 -15.89 -23.23 -9.11
CA LEU A 290 -15.89 -23.01 -10.54
C LEU A 290 -17.35 -23.02 -11.01
N THR A 291 -17.82 -21.90 -11.54
CA THR A 291 -19.23 -21.70 -11.91
C THR A 291 -19.46 -21.93 -13.39
N THR A 292 -18.50 -21.57 -14.24
CA THR A 292 -18.64 -21.68 -15.70
C THR A 292 -17.30 -22.01 -16.38
N VAL A 293 -17.35 -22.88 -17.38
CA VAL A 293 -16.23 -23.21 -18.26
C VAL A 293 -16.65 -23.00 -19.70
N LYS A 294 -15.91 -22.15 -20.41
CA LYS A 294 -16.11 -21.87 -21.84
C LYS A 294 -14.83 -22.22 -22.60
N PHE A 295 -15.02 -22.72 -23.81
CA PHE A 295 -13.92 -22.86 -24.77
C PHE A 295 -14.14 -21.90 -25.93
N VAL A 296 -13.18 -21.00 -26.13
CA VAL A 296 -13.20 -20.00 -27.20
C VAL A 296 -12.49 -20.61 -28.41
N LYS A 297 -13.23 -20.80 -29.49
CA LYS A 297 -12.68 -21.30 -30.75
C LYS A 297 -11.85 -20.23 -31.46
N ALA A 298 -11.10 -20.63 -32.48
CA ALA A 298 -10.27 -19.72 -33.29
C ALA A 298 -11.07 -18.58 -33.96
N ASP A 299 -12.37 -18.80 -34.23
CA ASP A 299 -13.30 -17.81 -34.81
C ASP A 299 -14.01 -16.95 -33.75
N ASN A 300 -13.57 -17.00 -32.48
CA ASN A 300 -14.19 -16.38 -31.31
C ASN A 300 -15.61 -16.89 -30.96
N SER A 301 -16.10 -17.96 -31.60
CA SER A 301 -17.32 -18.62 -31.16
C SER A 301 -17.09 -19.44 -29.88
N LEU A 302 -18.13 -19.55 -29.06
CA LEU A 302 -18.08 -20.33 -27.81
C LEU A 302 -18.56 -21.76 -28.07
N ALA A 303 -17.82 -22.74 -27.57
CA ALA A 303 -18.29 -24.11 -27.45
C ALA A 303 -18.87 -24.35 -26.05
N SER A 304 -20.09 -24.89 -25.99
CA SER A 304 -20.68 -25.37 -24.73
C SER A 304 -20.09 -26.73 -24.39
N LEU A 305 -19.56 -26.86 -23.17
CA LEU A 305 -18.89 -28.07 -22.70
C LEU A 305 -19.51 -28.55 -21.39
N THR A 306 -19.69 -29.86 -21.28
CA THR A 306 -20.27 -30.50 -20.10
C THR A 306 -19.17 -31.03 -19.18
N GLU A 307 -19.24 -30.71 -17.90
CA GLU A 307 -18.39 -31.30 -16.84
C GLU A 307 -18.51 -32.83 -16.80
N GLY A 308 -17.42 -33.52 -16.48
CA GLY A 308 -17.32 -34.99 -16.45
C GLY A 308 -17.19 -35.64 -17.83
N THR A 309 -17.72 -35.01 -18.87
CA THR A 309 -17.58 -35.46 -20.27
C THR A 309 -16.40 -34.79 -20.97
N HIS A 310 -16.25 -33.48 -20.82
CA HIS A 310 -15.25 -32.69 -21.57
C HIS A 310 -14.14 -32.14 -20.69
N TRP A 311 -14.45 -31.83 -19.44
CA TRP A 311 -13.52 -31.28 -18.47
C TRP A 311 -13.90 -31.74 -17.07
N SER A 312 -12.95 -31.66 -16.14
CA SER A 312 -13.20 -31.82 -14.71
C SER A 312 -12.40 -30.80 -13.90
N TYR A 313 -12.91 -30.43 -12.73
CA TYR A 313 -12.21 -29.58 -11.78
C TYR A 313 -12.21 -30.21 -10.39
N VAL A 314 -11.03 -30.30 -9.78
CA VAL A 314 -10.86 -30.83 -8.42
C VAL A 314 -10.52 -29.68 -7.50
N SER A 315 -11.51 -29.20 -6.73
CA SER A 315 -11.36 -28.03 -5.85
C SER A 315 -10.28 -28.19 -4.79
N SER A 316 -10.10 -29.39 -4.22
CA SER A 316 -9.09 -29.66 -3.18
C SER A 316 -7.65 -29.50 -3.65
N THR A 317 -7.40 -29.75 -4.94
CA THR A 317 -6.08 -29.62 -5.56
C THR A 317 -6.02 -28.47 -6.55
N LYS A 318 -7.09 -27.67 -6.65
CA LYS A 318 -7.29 -26.58 -7.62
C LYS A 318 -6.92 -26.99 -9.04
N THR A 319 -7.16 -28.25 -9.41
CA THR A 319 -6.69 -28.80 -10.68
C THR A 319 -7.83 -28.86 -11.69
N PHE A 320 -7.71 -28.12 -12.78
CA PHE A 320 -8.56 -28.21 -13.97
C PHE A 320 -7.98 -29.22 -14.95
N THR A 321 -8.80 -30.12 -15.47
CA THR A 321 -8.38 -31.17 -16.41
C THR A 321 -9.26 -31.15 -17.64
N VAL A 322 -8.64 -31.16 -18.81
CA VAL A 322 -9.29 -31.33 -20.11
C VAL A 322 -9.28 -32.81 -20.47
N LEU A 323 -10.45 -33.37 -20.70
CA LEU A 323 -10.58 -34.77 -21.09
C LEU A 323 -10.39 -34.86 -22.61
N LYS A 324 -9.32 -35.56 -23.05
CA LYS A 324 -8.90 -35.72 -24.45
C LYS A 324 -10.00 -35.93 -25.52
N PRO A 325 -11.13 -36.63 -25.29
CA PRO A 325 -12.21 -36.70 -26.29
C PRO A 325 -12.84 -35.34 -26.67
N ALA A 326 -12.69 -34.29 -25.86
CA ALA A 326 -13.29 -32.98 -26.10
C ALA A 326 -12.59 -32.14 -27.18
N LEU A 327 -11.31 -32.41 -27.49
CA LEU A 327 -10.48 -31.58 -28.39
C LEU A 327 -10.41 -32.12 -29.82
N ASN A 328 -10.87 -33.34 -30.09
CA ASN A 328 -10.85 -33.91 -31.44
C ASN A 328 -11.83 -33.16 -32.35
N GLY A 329 -11.33 -32.16 -33.08
CA GLY A 329 -12.07 -31.35 -34.05
C GLY A 329 -12.32 -29.89 -33.64
N LEU A 330 -11.85 -29.46 -32.46
CA LEU A 330 -11.96 -28.08 -32.01
C LEU A 330 -10.59 -27.38 -32.13
N SER A 331 -10.40 -26.58 -33.19
CA SER A 331 -9.33 -25.58 -33.23
C SER A 331 -9.75 -24.38 -32.37
N GLY A 332 -9.12 -24.17 -31.23
CA GLY A 332 -9.46 -23.07 -30.34
C GLY A 332 -8.26 -22.28 -29.84
N SER A 333 -8.58 -21.13 -29.24
CA SER A 333 -7.62 -20.12 -28.82
C SER A 333 -7.37 -20.18 -27.31
N LYS A 334 -8.40 -20.42 -26.51
CA LYS A 334 -8.30 -20.42 -25.03
C LYS A 334 -9.49 -21.07 -24.34
N TRP A 335 -9.25 -21.57 -23.14
CA TRP A 335 -10.24 -21.87 -22.12
C TRP A 335 -10.50 -20.63 -21.27
N VAL A 336 -11.74 -20.41 -20.87
CA VAL A 336 -12.15 -19.35 -19.94
C VAL A 336 -12.89 -20.02 -18.79
N LEU A 337 -12.33 -19.88 -17.59
CA LEU A 337 -12.85 -20.46 -16.34
C LEU A 337 -13.36 -19.32 -15.47
N GLU A 338 -14.64 -19.33 -15.11
CA GLU A 338 -15.24 -18.34 -14.21
C GLU A 338 -15.51 -18.99 -12.86
N PHE A 339 -15.08 -18.30 -11.80
CA PHE A 339 -15.32 -18.66 -10.41
C PHE A 339 -16.36 -17.71 -9.82
N GLY A 340 -16.91 -18.06 -8.65
CA GLY A 340 -17.79 -17.17 -7.89
C GLY A 340 -17.20 -15.74 -7.77
N GLU A 341 -18.09 -14.75 -7.73
CA GLU A 341 -17.75 -13.32 -7.59
C GLU A 341 -17.12 -12.65 -8.83
N GLY A 342 -17.18 -13.30 -10.00
CA GLY A 342 -16.76 -12.68 -11.27
C GLY A 342 -15.28 -12.89 -11.62
N ASN A 343 -14.57 -13.65 -10.81
CA ASN A 343 -13.17 -13.98 -11.05
C ASN A 343 -13.01 -14.89 -12.27
N THR A 344 -12.13 -14.55 -13.20
CA THR A 344 -11.97 -15.28 -14.47
C THR A 344 -10.51 -15.65 -14.72
N ILE A 345 -10.25 -16.89 -15.15
CA ILE A 345 -8.95 -17.36 -15.65
C ILE A 345 -9.06 -17.64 -17.14
N GLU A 346 -8.09 -17.15 -17.91
CA GLU A 346 -7.92 -17.55 -19.30
C GLU A 346 -6.71 -18.48 -19.46
N ILE A 347 -6.90 -19.64 -20.07
CA ILE A 347 -5.83 -20.60 -20.34
C ILE A 347 -5.71 -20.79 -21.86
N PRO A 348 -4.67 -20.22 -22.50
CA PRO A 348 -4.44 -20.38 -23.93
C PRO A 348 -4.34 -21.84 -24.37
N VAL A 349 -4.67 -22.12 -25.63
CA VAL A 349 -4.42 -23.41 -26.30
C VAL A 349 -3.47 -23.19 -27.47
N GLU A 350 -2.50 -24.09 -27.61
CA GLU A 350 -1.50 -24.11 -28.69
C GLU A 350 -1.66 -25.35 -29.58
#